data_AF-A0A4U8S316-F1
#
_entry.id   AF-A0A4U8S316-F1
#
_cell.length_a   1.000
_cell.length_b   1.000
_cell.length_c   1.000
_cell.angle_alpha   90.00
_cell.angle_beta   90.00
_cell.angle_gamma   90.00
#
_symmetry.space_group_name_H-M   'P 1'
#
loop_
_entity.id
_entity.type
_entity.pdbx_description
1 polymer ?
#
loop_
_entity_poly.entity_id
_entity_poly.type
_entity_poly.pdbx_seq_one_letter_code
_entity_poly.pdbx_strand_id
1 'polypeptide(L)'
;MDSNVLIAGIGVVGTLFGAFLGAWLNPKMQQWQENRKIKNFLENIDILEKFIIYFAYRTIYIPLYKMGINDEGLKSLNDGSKRKETIQIANTLHHSINLLDTIIRRLAQEQQIFVREDLYRGYFVSLNTNLRNFISTNQKLEESLKESTKMYIAQVIYPM
;
A
#
# COMPACT_ATOMS: atom_id res chain seq x y z
N MET A 1 67.32 19.81 1.84
CA MET A 1 65.90 20.15 1.56
C MET A 1 65.34 18.97 0.81
N ASP A 2 64.25 18.36 1.30
CA ASP A 2 63.25 17.60 0.54
C ASP A 2 62.44 16.70 1.49
N SER A 3 61.62 17.35 2.33
CA SER A 3 60.61 16.70 3.17
C SER A 3 59.23 17.22 2.78
N ASN A 4 58.75 16.87 1.58
CA ASN A 4 57.43 17.32 1.08
C ASN A 4 56.52 16.20 0.54
N VAL A 5 56.85 14.92 0.76
CA VAL A 5 56.07 13.80 0.21
C VAL A 5 54.99 13.26 1.17
N LEU A 6 54.95 13.70 2.43
CA LEU A 6 54.10 13.07 3.46
C LEU A 6 52.73 13.72 3.73
N ILE A 7 52.39 14.83 3.08
CA ILE A 7 51.14 15.57 3.38
C ILE A 7 50.02 15.28 2.35
N ALA A 8 50.35 14.79 1.15
CA ALA A 8 49.35 14.55 0.10
C ALA A 8 48.51 13.26 0.29
N GLY A 9 49.00 12.26 1.04
CA GLY A 9 48.34 10.96 1.19
C GLY A 9 47.18 10.93 2.20
N ILE A 10 47.18 11.82 3.20
CA ILE A 10 46.18 11.82 4.29
C ILE A 10 44.88 12.51 3.86
N GLY A 11 44.97 13.52 2.98
CA GLY A 11 43.80 14.26 2.48
C GLY A 11 42.85 13.41 1.63
N VAL A 12 43.39 12.46 0.85
CA VAL A 12 42.62 11.61 -0.08
C VAL A 12 41.83 10.53 0.65
N VAL A 13 42.36 9.98 1.76
CA VAL A 13 41.66 8.97 2.57
C VAL A 13 40.48 9.60 3.32
N GLY A 14 40.64 10.82 3.86
CA GLY A 14 39.56 11.55 4.54
C GLY A 14 38.40 11.95 3.60
N THR A 15 38.70 12.34 2.35
CA THR A 15 37.67 12.69 1.36
C THR A 15 36.93 11.48 0.82
N LEU A 16 37.62 10.37 0.55
CA LEU A 16 36.96 9.12 0.13
C LEU A 16 36.08 8.54 1.24
N PHE A 17 36.56 8.54 2.49
CA PHE A 17 35.78 8.03 3.63
C PHE A 17 34.58 8.96 3.95
N GLY A 18 34.76 10.27 3.86
CA GLY A 18 33.68 11.26 4.00
C GLY A 18 32.63 11.16 2.88
N ALA A 19 33.05 10.96 1.64
CA ALA A 19 32.15 10.73 0.51
C ALA A 19 31.41 9.39 0.62
N PHE A 20 32.09 8.34 1.10
CA PHE A 20 31.49 7.02 1.32
C PHE A 20 30.48 7.03 2.46
N LEU A 21 30.79 7.69 3.58
CA LEU A 21 29.83 7.89 4.68
C LEU A 21 28.68 8.80 4.27
N GLY A 22 28.94 9.88 3.52
CA GLY A 22 27.90 10.74 2.96
C GLY A 22 26.96 9.98 2.03
N ALA A 23 27.51 9.15 1.13
CA ALA A 23 26.76 8.29 0.22
C ALA A 23 26.03 7.15 0.94
N TRP A 24 26.47 6.73 2.12
CA TRP A 24 25.82 5.68 2.92
C TRP A 24 24.75 6.23 3.88
N LEU A 25 24.94 7.44 4.41
CA LEU A 25 24.02 8.11 5.31
C LEU A 25 22.84 8.74 4.55
N ASN A 26 23.06 9.24 3.34
CA ASN A 26 22.03 9.85 2.50
C ASN A 26 20.85 8.88 2.18
N PRO A 27 21.08 7.66 1.67
CA PRO A 27 19.99 6.71 1.40
C PRO A 27 19.32 6.21 2.69
N LYS A 28 20.05 6.08 3.80
CA LYS A 28 19.46 5.70 5.10
C LYS A 28 18.56 6.79 5.67
N MET A 29 18.97 8.05 5.58
CA MET A 29 18.15 9.18 6.01
C MET A 29 16.91 9.34 5.12
N GLN A 30 17.05 9.16 3.80
CA GLN A 30 15.92 9.17 2.89
C GLN A 30 14.92 8.05 3.22
N GLN A 31 15.39 6.82 3.41
CA GLN A 31 14.55 5.68 3.81
C GLN A 31 13.85 5.92 5.16
N TRP A 32 14.53 6.52 6.12
CA TRP A 32 13.92 6.88 7.42
C TRP A 32 12.82 7.93 7.28
N GLN A 33 13.03 8.97 6.46
CA GLN A 33 12.02 9.99 6.17
C GLN A 33 10.80 9.39 5.45
N GLU A 34 11.02 8.51 4.46
CA GLU A 34 9.96 7.82 3.75
C GLU A 34 9.13 6.92 4.69
N ASN A 35 9.80 6.12 5.53
CA ASN A 35 9.15 5.28 6.53
C ASN A 35 8.34 6.11 7.55
N ARG A 36 8.85 7.27 7.97
CA ARG A 36 8.12 8.17 8.87
C ARG A 36 6.86 8.74 8.21
N LYS A 37 6.94 9.13 6.94
CA LYS A 37 5.77 9.60 6.17
C LYS A 37 4.73 8.49 6.03
N ILE A 38 5.15 7.28 5.68
CA ILE A 38 4.27 6.11 5.57
C ILE A 38 3.59 5.80 6.90
N LYS A 39 4.35 5.78 8.00
CA LYS A 39 3.81 5.55 9.33
C LYS A 39 2.74 6.58 9.68
N ASN A 40 3.06 7.87 9.51
CA ASN A 40 2.10 8.94 9.78
C ASN A 40 0.84 8.82 8.92
N PHE A 41 0.99 8.47 7.64
CA PHE A 41 -0.17 8.22 6.77
C PHE A 41 -1.05 7.10 7.34
N LEU A 42 -0.48 5.93 7.64
CA LEU A 42 -1.23 4.76 8.13
C LEU A 42 -1.89 4.97 9.50
N GLU A 43 -1.36 5.86 10.34
CA GLU A 43 -1.96 6.22 11.63
C GLU A 43 -3.17 7.15 11.49
N ASN A 44 -3.26 7.93 10.41
CA ASN A 44 -4.29 8.95 10.21
C ASN A 44 -5.41 8.55 9.23
N ILE A 45 -5.26 7.41 8.55
CA ILE A 45 -6.30 6.93 7.64
C ILE A 45 -7.52 6.35 8.38
N ASP A 46 -8.68 6.54 7.79
CA ASP A 46 -9.97 6.05 8.26
C ASP A 46 -10.13 4.53 8.02
N ILE A 47 -11.28 3.98 8.43
CA ILE A 47 -11.55 2.55 8.33
C ILE A 47 -11.78 2.07 6.87
N LEU A 48 -12.31 2.93 6.00
CA LEU A 48 -12.53 2.64 4.57
C LEU A 48 -11.21 2.63 3.80
N GLU A 49 -10.34 3.58 4.10
CA GLU A 49 -8.99 3.64 3.59
C GLU A 49 -8.17 2.44 4.05
N LYS A 50 -8.26 2.05 5.33
CA LYS A 50 -7.62 0.82 5.85
C LYS A 50 -8.09 -0.41 5.08
N PHE A 51 -9.38 -0.50 4.78
CA PHE A 51 -9.95 -1.55 3.94
C PHE A 51 -9.32 -1.55 2.53
N ILE A 52 -9.28 -0.42 1.83
CA ILE A 52 -8.68 -0.31 0.49
C ILE A 52 -7.19 -0.65 0.51
N ILE A 53 -6.43 -0.14 1.49
CA ILE A 53 -5.00 -0.40 1.67
C ILE A 53 -4.73 -1.89 1.90
N TYR A 54 -5.55 -2.56 2.72
CA TYR A 54 -5.43 -4.00 2.95
C TYR A 54 -5.70 -4.80 1.66
N PHE A 55 -6.72 -4.44 0.89
CA PHE A 55 -7.04 -5.10 -0.39
C PHE A 55 -5.94 -4.87 -1.44
N ALA A 56 -5.41 -3.66 -1.51
CA ALA A 56 -4.29 -3.31 -2.36
C ALA A 56 -2.99 -4.04 -1.96
N TYR A 57 -2.75 -4.24 -0.66
CA TYR A 57 -1.60 -5.02 -0.17
C TYR A 57 -1.66 -6.46 -0.67
N ARG A 58 -2.86 -7.04 -0.66
CA ARG A 58 -3.15 -8.39 -1.15
C ARG A 58 -3.26 -8.48 -2.67
N THR A 59 -3.21 -7.35 -3.38
CA THR A 59 -3.38 -7.26 -4.84
C THR A 59 -4.72 -7.87 -5.28
N ILE A 60 -5.81 -7.45 -4.63
CA ILE A 60 -7.16 -7.97 -4.83
C ILE A 60 -7.98 -7.02 -5.70
N TYR A 61 -8.95 -7.58 -6.42
CA TYR A 61 -9.97 -6.83 -7.16
C TYR A 61 -11.01 -6.22 -6.21
N ILE A 62 -11.24 -4.90 -6.32
CA ILE A 62 -12.32 -4.20 -5.63
C ILE A 62 -13.46 -3.93 -6.65
N PRO A 63 -14.58 -4.65 -6.55
CA PRO A 63 -15.75 -4.40 -7.38
C PRO A 63 -16.49 -3.12 -6.97
N LEU A 64 -16.86 -2.29 -7.94
CA LEU A 64 -17.58 -1.02 -7.73
C LEU A 64 -18.89 -0.97 -8.54
N TYR A 65 -19.77 -1.95 -8.31
CA TYR A 65 -21.00 -2.15 -9.10
C TYR A 65 -22.32 -1.76 -8.43
N LYS A 66 -23.12 -0.95 -9.13
CA LYS A 66 -24.51 -0.63 -8.72
C LYS A 66 -25.53 -1.78 -8.89
N MET A 67 -25.17 -2.93 -9.46
CA MET A 67 -26.08 -4.07 -9.59
C MET A 67 -25.29 -5.35 -9.35
N GLY A 68 -25.89 -6.28 -8.59
CA GLY A 68 -25.19 -7.39 -7.97
C GLY A 68 -24.36 -8.22 -8.94
N ILE A 69 -23.19 -8.66 -8.48
CA ILE A 69 -22.30 -9.51 -9.27
C ILE A 69 -23.00 -10.84 -9.52
N ASN A 70 -23.18 -11.19 -10.79
CA ASN A 70 -23.50 -12.55 -11.17
C ASN A 70 -22.21 -13.38 -11.26
N ASP A 71 -22.32 -14.67 -10.97
CA ASP A 71 -21.21 -15.63 -10.85
C ASP A 71 -20.36 -15.78 -12.13
N GLU A 72 -20.83 -15.19 -13.24
CA GLU A 72 -20.21 -15.26 -14.56
C GLU A 72 -19.08 -14.24 -14.75
N GLY A 73 -19.19 -13.04 -14.16
CA GLY A 73 -18.16 -11.99 -14.28
C GLY A 73 -16.86 -12.30 -13.54
N LEU A 74 -16.92 -13.15 -12.51
CA LEU A 74 -15.75 -13.58 -11.73
C LEU A 74 -15.27 -14.99 -12.13
N LYS A 75 -15.68 -15.47 -13.31
CA LYS A 75 -15.25 -16.79 -13.84
C LYS A 75 -13.73 -16.97 -13.92
N SER A 76 -12.97 -15.87 -14.01
CA SER A 76 -11.51 -15.83 -14.03
C SER A 76 -10.83 -16.08 -12.68
N LEU A 77 -11.55 -15.96 -11.56
CA LEU A 77 -11.07 -16.40 -10.26
C LEU A 77 -11.26 -17.93 -10.19
N ASN A 78 -10.18 -18.66 -10.45
CA ASN A 78 -10.12 -20.14 -10.44
C ASN A 78 -10.34 -20.78 -9.06
N ASP A 79 -10.52 -19.97 -8.02
CA ASP A 79 -10.69 -20.42 -6.64
C ASP A 79 -12.09 -20.03 -6.15
N GLY A 80 -12.98 -21.03 -6.05
CA GLY A 80 -14.39 -20.84 -5.70
C GLY A 80 -14.61 -20.21 -4.32
N SER A 81 -13.63 -20.34 -3.41
CA SER A 81 -13.66 -19.69 -2.10
C SER A 81 -13.44 -18.17 -2.21
N LYS A 82 -12.41 -17.75 -2.94
CA LYS A 82 -12.12 -16.34 -3.25
C LYS A 82 -13.22 -15.69 -4.08
N ARG A 83 -13.87 -16.46 -4.97
CA ARG A 83 -15.00 -15.96 -5.77
C ARG A 83 -16.19 -15.59 -4.88
N LYS A 84 -16.61 -16.47 -3.96
CA LYS A 84 -17.73 -16.19 -3.03
C LYS A 84 -17.44 -15.00 -2.12
N GLU A 85 -16.22 -14.90 -1.59
CA GLU A 85 -15.78 -13.77 -0.76
C GLU A 85 -15.84 -12.44 -1.55
N THR A 86 -15.36 -12.46 -2.80
CA THR A 86 -15.39 -11.28 -3.68
C THR A 86 -16.83 -10.86 -4.04
N ILE A 87 -17.73 -11.81 -4.32
CA ILE A 87 -19.15 -11.52 -4.63
C ILE A 87 -19.89 -10.92 -3.43
N GLN A 88 -19.67 -11.48 -2.23
CA GLN A 88 -20.31 -10.96 -1.01
C GLN A 88 -19.84 -9.55 -0.68
N ILE A 89 -18.54 -9.26 -0.82
CA ILE A 89 -18.00 -7.92 -0.62
C ILE A 89 -18.58 -6.94 -1.65
N ALA A 90 -18.71 -7.35 -2.90
CA ALA A 90 -19.24 -6.52 -3.97
C ALA A 90 -20.69 -6.08 -3.79
N ASN A 91 -21.55 -7.03 -3.42
CA ASN A 91 -22.99 -6.78 -3.31
C ASN A 91 -23.30 -5.86 -2.12
N THR A 92 -22.44 -5.86 -1.09
CA THR A 92 -22.71 -5.11 0.14
C THR A 92 -22.09 -3.71 0.15
N LEU A 93 -21.07 -3.45 -0.66
CA LEU A 93 -20.50 -2.11 -0.79
C LEU A 93 -21.40 -1.15 -1.59
N HIS A 94 -22.56 -1.60 -2.08
CA HIS A 94 -23.47 -0.87 -2.97
C HIS A 94 -23.76 0.59 -2.54
N HIS A 95 -23.98 0.83 -1.25
CA HIS A 95 -24.25 2.18 -0.71
C HIS A 95 -23.00 3.06 -0.57
N SER A 96 -21.82 2.45 -0.49
CA SER A 96 -20.53 3.14 -0.32
C SER A 96 -19.74 3.24 -1.63
N ILE A 97 -20.26 2.75 -2.77
CA ILE A 97 -19.52 2.67 -4.05
C ILE A 97 -18.96 4.02 -4.48
N ASN A 98 -19.78 5.07 -4.45
CA ASN A 98 -19.33 6.40 -4.89
C ASN A 98 -18.21 6.93 -3.97
N LEU A 99 -18.32 6.65 -2.66
CA LEU A 99 -17.31 7.04 -1.69
C LEU A 99 -16.02 6.22 -1.88
N LEU A 100 -16.13 4.91 -2.09
CA LEU A 100 -15.01 4.02 -2.38
C LEU A 100 -14.31 4.41 -3.69
N ASP A 101 -15.04 4.68 -4.77
CA ASP A 101 -14.48 5.16 -6.03
C ASP A 101 -13.69 6.46 -5.83
N THR A 102 -14.28 7.40 -5.08
CA THR A 102 -13.63 8.68 -4.75
C THR A 102 -12.34 8.47 -3.96
N ILE A 103 -12.37 7.62 -2.93
CA ILE A 103 -11.19 7.34 -2.08
C ILE A 103 -10.12 6.60 -2.90
N ILE A 104 -10.48 5.60 -3.71
CA ILE A 104 -9.54 4.84 -4.55
C ILE A 104 -8.86 5.78 -5.55
N ARG A 105 -9.61 6.64 -6.23
CA ARG A 105 -9.05 7.63 -7.16
C ARG A 105 -8.11 8.61 -6.45
N ARG A 106 -8.49 9.11 -5.27
CA ARG A 106 -7.63 9.99 -4.46
C ARG A 106 -6.34 9.30 -4.03
N LEU A 107 -6.42 8.08 -3.48
CA LEU A 107 -5.24 7.30 -3.07
C LEU A 107 -4.31 6.99 -4.25
N ALA A 108 -4.85 6.81 -5.45
CA ALA A 108 -4.06 6.66 -6.67
C ALA A 108 -3.36 7.97 -7.08
N GLN A 109 -4.04 9.11 -6.99
CA GLN A 109 -3.45 10.43 -7.24
C GLN A 109 -2.34 10.76 -6.23
N GLU A 110 -2.51 10.37 -4.97
CA GLU A 110 -1.51 10.46 -3.90
C GLU A 110 -0.39 9.42 -4.02
N GLN A 111 -0.41 8.60 -5.07
CA GLN A 111 0.57 7.56 -5.39
C GLN A 111 0.72 6.50 -4.28
N GLN A 112 -0.28 6.32 -3.42
CA GLN A 112 -0.27 5.28 -2.39
C GLN A 112 -0.59 3.91 -2.98
N ILE A 113 -1.45 3.88 -3.99
CA ILE A 113 -1.88 2.67 -4.70
C ILE A 113 -1.76 2.85 -6.21
N PHE A 114 -1.59 1.74 -6.92
CA PHE A 114 -1.81 1.65 -8.36
C PHE A 114 -3.20 1.08 -8.61
N VAL A 115 -3.90 1.67 -9.58
CA VAL A 115 -5.24 1.27 -9.97
C VAL A 115 -5.25 0.90 -11.45
N ARG A 116 -5.84 -0.24 -11.77
CA ARG A 116 -6.22 -0.59 -13.13
C ARG A 116 -7.72 -0.80 -13.14
N GLU A 117 -8.41 0.06 -13.89
CA GLU A 117 -9.84 -0.10 -14.14
C GLU A 117 -10.07 -1.35 -14.98
N ASP A 118 -11.01 -2.18 -14.56
CA ASP A 118 -11.43 -3.36 -15.31
C ASP A 118 -12.72 -3.04 -16.10
N LEU A 119 -12.90 -3.72 -17.22
CA LEU A 119 -14.09 -3.64 -18.07
C LEU A 119 -15.37 -3.95 -17.27
N TYR A 120 -15.21 -4.73 -16.20
CA TYR A 120 -16.25 -5.05 -15.25
C TYR A 120 -16.38 -4.01 -14.11
N ARG A 121 -16.32 -2.70 -14.38
CA ARG A 121 -16.63 -1.58 -13.43
C ARG A 121 -16.12 -1.80 -11.99
N GLY A 122 -14.82 -2.01 -11.86
CA GLY A 122 -14.11 -2.07 -10.59
C GLY A 122 -12.62 -1.84 -10.80
N TYR A 123 -11.84 -1.96 -9.73
CA TYR A 123 -10.40 -1.72 -9.77
C TYR A 123 -9.62 -2.95 -9.34
N PHE A 124 -8.65 -3.36 -10.16
CA PHE A 124 -7.49 -4.04 -9.63
C PHE A 124 -6.62 -3.01 -8.92
N VAL A 125 -6.43 -3.20 -7.62
CA VAL A 125 -5.62 -2.32 -6.78
C VAL A 125 -4.35 -3.03 -6.34
N SER A 126 -3.24 -2.31 -6.34
CA SER A 126 -1.99 -2.77 -5.72
C SER A 126 -1.33 -1.62 -4.97
N LEU A 127 -0.59 -1.93 -3.91
CA LEU A 127 0.17 -0.90 -3.20
C LEU A 127 1.38 -0.44 -4.02
N ASN A 128 1.78 0.81 -3.79
CA ASN A 128 3.12 1.23 -4.19
C ASN A 128 4.19 0.39 -3.46
N THR A 129 5.39 0.32 -4.03
CA THR A 129 6.46 -0.55 -3.51
C THR A 129 6.88 -0.18 -2.09
N ASN A 130 6.95 1.11 -1.76
CA ASN A 130 7.42 1.58 -0.45
C ASN A 130 6.44 1.21 0.67
N LEU A 131 5.15 1.47 0.46
CA LEU A 131 4.07 1.16 1.39
C LEU A 131 3.91 -0.36 1.56
N ARG A 132 4.02 -1.12 0.46
CA ARG A 132 4.01 -2.58 0.48
C ARG A 132 5.16 -3.15 1.32
N ASN A 133 6.38 -2.67 1.08
CA ASN A 133 7.56 -3.10 1.82
C ASN A 133 7.41 -2.77 3.30
N PHE A 134 6.98 -1.55 3.63
CA PHE A 134 6.76 -1.13 5.01
C PHE A 134 5.78 -2.07 5.75
N ILE A 135 4.62 -2.35 5.16
CA ILE A 135 3.63 -3.27 5.74
C ILE A 135 4.20 -4.69 5.88
N SER A 136 4.86 -5.21 4.85
CA SER A 136 5.43 -6.57 4.87
C SER A 136 6.50 -6.78 5.96
N THR A 137 7.21 -5.71 6.34
CA THR A 137 8.20 -5.75 7.43
C THR A 137 7.60 -5.53 8.82
N ASN A 138 6.30 -5.22 8.92
CA ASN A 138 5.62 -4.90 10.16
C ASN A 138 4.36 -5.76 10.33
N GLN A 139 4.56 -6.97 10.84
CA GLN A 139 3.49 -7.96 11.01
C GLN A 139 2.32 -7.47 11.86
N LYS A 140 2.59 -6.69 12.93
CA LYS A 140 1.53 -6.11 13.78
C LYS A 140 0.62 -5.17 13.01
N LEU A 141 1.19 -4.41 12.07
CA LEU A 141 0.45 -3.51 11.21
C LEU A 141 -0.40 -4.27 10.20
N GLU A 142 0.16 -5.32 9.57
CA GLU A 142 -0.62 -6.20 8.68
C GLU A 142 -1.83 -6.81 9.42
N GLU A 143 -1.61 -7.33 10.63
CA GLU A 143 -2.68 -7.88 11.47
C GLU A 143 -3.73 -6.82 11.83
N SER A 144 -3.30 -5.61 12.21
CA SER A 144 -4.20 -4.49 12.50
C SER A 144 -5.07 -4.09 11.29
N LEU A 145 -4.49 -4.05 10.09
CA LEU A 145 -5.22 -3.78 8.85
C LEU A 145 -6.22 -4.89 8.54
N LYS A 146 -5.84 -6.15 8.73
CA LYS A 146 -6.72 -7.31 8.56
C LYS A 146 -7.90 -7.28 9.53
N GLU A 147 -7.66 -7.01 10.81
CA GLU A 147 -8.72 -6.93 11.82
C GLU A 147 -9.64 -5.74 11.58
N SER A 148 -9.10 -4.56 11.23
CA SER A 148 -9.91 -3.39 10.85
C SER A 148 -10.83 -3.69 9.67
N THR A 149 -10.32 -4.43 8.68
CA THR A 149 -11.09 -4.89 7.51
C THR A 149 -12.21 -5.85 7.94
N LYS A 150 -11.92 -6.84 8.81
CA LYS A 150 -12.94 -7.75 9.34
C LYS A 150 -14.01 -7.02 10.14
N MET A 151 -13.62 -6.07 10.99
CA MET A 151 -14.56 -5.27 11.78
C MET A 151 -15.46 -4.42 10.87
N TYR A 152 -14.89 -3.78 9.85
CA TYR A 152 -15.66 -3.04 8.85
C TYR A 152 -16.67 -3.94 8.14
N ILE A 153 -16.25 -5.12 7.72
CA ILE A 153 -17.14 -6.14 7.13
C ILE A 153 -18.22 -6.51 8.14
N ALA A 154 -17.89 -6.88 9.37
CA ALA A 154 -18.89 -7.28 10.36
C ALA A 154 -19.91 -6.17 10.65
N GLN A 155 -19.47 -4.92 10.83
CA GLN A 155 -20.33 -3.80 11.22
C GLN A 155 -21.19 -3.25 10.07
N VAL A 156 -20.64 -3.20 8.85
CA VAL A 156 -21.30 -2.57 7.70
C VAL A 156 -21.96 -3.60 6.79
N ILE A 157 -21.46 -4.83 6.75
CA ILE A 157 -21.94 -5.88 5.84
C ILE A 157 -22.92 -6.84 6.53
N TYR A 158 -22.73 -7.13 7.82
CA TYR A 158 -23.64 -7.95 8.61
C TYR A 158 -24.09 -7.23 9.90
N PRO A 159 -24.78 -6.09 9.81
CA PRO A 159 -25.33 -5.47 11.00
C PRO A 159 -26.30 -6.47 11.63
N MET A 160 -26.00 -6.91 12.86
CA MET A 160 -26.96 -7.69 13.67
C MET A 160 -28.20 -6.88 13.97
#